data_AF-A0A9D7AR86-F1
#
_entry.id   AF-A0A9D7AR86-F1
#
_cell.length_a   1.000
_cell.length_b   1.000
_cell.length_c   1.000
_cell.angle_alpha   90.00
_cell.angle_beta   90.00
_cell.angle_gamma   90.00
#
_symmetry.space_group_name_H-M   'P 1'
#
loop_
_entity.id
_entity.type
_entity.pdbx_description
1 polymer ?
#
loop_
_entity_poly.entity_id
_entity_poly.type
_entity_poly.pdbx_seq_one_letter_code
_entity_poly.pdbx_strand_id
1 'polypeptide(L)'
;MRYTAWLSLLAVLAVLGSLALWGSRLAAGAKAARIELLGLASVELPGRFQLVGMVDAGEAPSDYTLKTTVAPAAARDRSAATFRLEQDQSHDWGGYLRDPVLLTITLYNPALPAPDADTVRPVRVHRYYSPIKDNTIAADSPRWRSEREGSLRWRWLEMQDSGDARWVVVLTDPARHLRLDLFAWQKKYTLDEARALLRAAAASLKSTAALAQHFEQAANVEQRVAALTEQRLAEYERLLVGLGLPRLRADEPVLGDTVAALLERASGTLTVARLIGSVALSAATPRGLQRRPEIALALKPAQYVGGGTINGLPNLKIVMLYWDDSAGRWRASELQARTAREDEALPPLVQAVAARLADHARAHLLRMTSVRLSPEWSDPARLPKFLSDTQVYQTDLAAGRIVAR
;
A
#
# COMPACT_ATOMS: atom_id res chain seq x y z
N MET A 1 13.25 55.25 35.10
CA MET A 1 13.52 54.14 34.15
C MET A 1 13.52 52.76 34.86
N ARG A 2 12.40 52.33 35.44
CA ARG A 2 12.28 51.00 36.08
C ARG A 2 10.96 50.25 35.77
N TYR A 3 10.07 50.84 34.98
CA TYR A 3 8.74 50.28 34.69
C TYR A 3 8.61 49.60 33.32
N THR A 4 9.56 49.81 32.40
CA THR A 4 9.53 49.18 31.06
C THR A 4 10.04 47.75 31.06
N ALA A 5 10.99 47.40 31.94
CA ALA A 5 11.55 46.05 32.03
C ALA A 5 10.54 45.01 32.59
N TRP A 6 9.60 45.44 33.44
CA TRP A 6 8.58 44.56 34.02
C TRP A 6 7.47 44.19 33.03
N LEU A 7 7.11 45.11 32.12
CA LEU A 7 6.13 44.84 31.07
C LEU A 7 6.67 43.88 30.00
N SER A 8 7.96 43.95 29.69
CA SER A 8 8.62 42.99 28.79
C SER A 8 8.72 41.59 29.41
N LEU A 9 8.95 41.49 30.72
CA LEU A 9 9.02 40.20 31.42
C LEU A 9 7.62 39.54 31.52
N LEU A 10 6.56 40.33 31.74
CA LEU A 10 5.18 39.84 31.75
C LEU A 10 4.70 39.41 30.35
N ALA A 11 5.12 40.07 29.28
CA ALA A 11 4.82 39.65 27.91
C ALA A 11 5.55 38.34 27.53
N VAL A 12 6.79 38.15 27.96
CA VAL A 12 7.54 36.90 27.76
C VAL A 12 6.95 35.76 28.61
N LEU A 13 6.48 36.04 29.82
CA LEU A 13 5.78 35.06 30.66
C LEU A 13 4.37 34.73 30.15
N ALA A 14 3.68 35.65 29.46
CA ALA A 14 2.40 35.35 28.80
C ALA A 14 2.57 34.50 27.53
N VAL A 15 3.68 34.67 26.79
CA VAL A 15 4.04 33.83 25.63
C VAL A 15 4.55 32.44 26.06
N LEU A 16 5.24 32.34 27.21
CA LEU A 16 5.62 31.04 27.79
C LEU A 16 4.47 30.36 28.54
N GLY A 17 3.54 31.13 29.12
CA GLY A 17 2.34 30.63 29.79
C GLY A 17 1.26 30.11 28.81
N SER A 18 1.24 30.60 27.58
CA SER A 18 0.37 30.08 26.50
C SER A 18 0.90 28.79 25.85
N LEU A 19 2.16 28.41 26.13
CA LEU A 19 2.68 27.07 25.86
C LEU A 19 2.34 26.05 26.96
N ALA A 20 1.87 26.50 28.13
CA ALA A 20 1.68 25.67 29.32
C ALA A 20 0.21 25.37 29.69
N LEU A 21 -0.77 25.87 28.94
CA LEU A 21 -2.19 25.53 29.13
C LEU A 21 -2.61 24.41 28.17
N TRP A 22 -1.93 23.27 28.27
CA TRP A 22 -2.37 21.99 27.74
C TRP A 22 -3.39 21.39 28.69
N GLY A 23 -4.66 21.76 28.51
CA GLY A 23 -5.76 21.11 29.21
C GLY A 23 -6.37 19.99 28.38
N SER A 24 -5.85 18.75 28.48
CA SER A 24 -6.65 17.50 28.33
C SER A 24 -5.85 16.19 28.40
N ARG A 25 -6.58 15.12 28.76
CA ARG A 25 -6.15 13.76 29.15
C ARG A 25 -5.42 12.92 28.07
N LEU A 26 -5.27 13.38 26.83
CA LEU A 26 -4.55 12.68 25.76
C LEU A 26 -3.37 13.49 25.19
N ALA A 27 -3.41 14.82 25.31
CA ALA A 27 -2.30 15.68 24.95
C ALA A 27 -1.28 15.81 26.10
N ALA A 28 -1.71 15.87 27.37
CA ALA A 28 -0.88 16.22 28.53
C ALA A 28 0.28 15.26 28.91
N GLY A 29 0.70 14.33 28.05
CA GLY A 29 1.85 13.46 28.31
C GLY A 29 2.61 12.94 27.09
N ALA A 30 2.20 13.28 25.87
CA ALA A 30 2.85 12.77 24.67
C ALA A 30 3.86 13.79 24.12
N LYS A 31 5.16 13.52 24.32
CA LYS A 31 6.24 14.33 23.73
C LYS A 31 6.04 14.42 22.21
N ALA A 32 6.06 15.63 21.66
CA ALA A 32 6.01 15.82 20.21
C ALA A 32 7.19 15.09 19.56
N ALA A 33 6.90 14.33 18.51
CA ALA A 33 7.89 13.61 17.73
C ALA A 33 8.04 14.28 16.37
N ARG A 34 9.29 14.44 15.93
CA ARG A 34 9.59 14.85 14.56
C ARG A 34 9.30 13.68 13.62
N ILE A 35 8.48 13.92 12.61
CA ILE A 35 8.12 12.97 11.58
C ILE A 35 8.68 13.49 10.25
N GLU A 36 9.49 12.67 9.59
CA GLU A 36 10.02 12.94 8.25
C GLU A 36 8.97 12.59 7.19
N LEU A 37 8.69 13.54 6.29
CA LEU A 37 7.74 13.43 5.19
C LEU A 37 8.49 13.02 3.91
N LEU A 38 9.05 11.79 3.94
CA LEU A 38 9.79 11.18 2.83
C LEU A 38 10.97 12.02 2.31
N GLY A 39 11.63 12.77 3.21
CA GLY A 39 12.76 13.65 2.89
C GLY A 39 12.37 14.98 2.21
N LEU A 40 11.08 15.20 1.91
CA LEU A 40 10.58 16.44 1.30
C LEU A 40 10.29 17.53 2.34
N ALA A 41 9.93 17.13 3.55
CA ALA A 41 9.65 18.02 4.67
C ALA A 41 9.73 17.26 6.00
N SER A 42 9.61 17.98 7.10
CA SER A 42 9.44 17.42 8.44
C SER A 42 8.39 18.20 9.22
N VAL A 43 7.66 17.54 10.11
CA VAL A 43 6.65 18.14 10.99
C VAL A 43 6.81 17.59 12.41
N GLU A 44 6.50 18.40 13.41
CA GLU A 44 6.39 17.94 14.81
C GLU A 44 4.91 17.73 15.15
N LEU A 45 4.58 16.51 15.59
CA LEU A 45 3.22 16.13 15.98
C LEU A 45 3.22 15.44 17.36
N PRO A 46 2.14 15.58 18.15
CA PRO A 46 2.00 14.85 19.41
C PRO A 46 1.97 13.33 19.15
N GLY A 47 2.23 12.56 20.21
CA GLY A 47 2.51 11.13 20.10
C GLY A 47 1.50 10.31 19.29
N ARG A 48 2.05 9.29 18.62
CA ARG A 48 1.36 8.21 17.87
C ARG A 48 0.86 8.56 16.48
N PHE A 49 1.11 9.76 15.96
CA PHE A 49 1.02 9.98 14.52
C PHE A 49 2.14 9.22 13.81
N GLN A 50 1.77 8.53 12.73
CA GLN A 50 2.69 7.84 11.84
C GLN A 50 2.42 8.25 10.42
N LEU A 51 3.48 8.48 9.65
CA LEU A 51 3.38 8.68 8.22
C LEU A 51 2.94 7.36 7.58
N VAL A 52 1.79 7.39 6.90
CA VAL A 52 1.32 6.29 6.05
C VAL A 52 2.02 6.34 4.70
N GLY A 53 2.13 7.53 4.11
CA GLY A 53 2.85 7.77 2.86
C GLY A 53 2.37 9.03 2.14
N MET A 54 2.80 9.21 0.90
CA MET A 54 2.38 10.32 0.04
C MET A 54 1.25 9.88 -0.89
N VAL A 55 0.27 10.75 -1.09
CA VAL A 55 -0.91 10.53 -1.95
C VAL A 55 -0.70 11.28 -3.25
N ASP A 56 -0.87 10.60 -4.39
CA ASP A 56 -0.90 11.24 -5.70
C ASP A 56 -2.32 11.66 -6.05
N ALA A 57 -2.52 12.94 -6.40
CA ALA A 57 -3.81 13.43 -6.87
C ALA A 57 -4.06 13.14 -8.37
N GLY A 58 -3.09 12.51 -9.06
CA GLY A 58 -3.14 12.22 -10.49
C GLY A 58 -4.09 11.11 -10.94
N GLU A 59 -4.63 10.28 -10.04
CA GLU A 59 -5.68 9.31 -10.38
C GLU A 59 -7.08 9.86 -10.09
N ALA A 60 -8.01 9.63 -11.04
CA ALA A 60 -9.42 9.79 -10.75
C ALA A 60 -9.77 8.89 -9.55
N PRO A 61 -10.51 9.40 -8.56
CA PRO A 61 -10.83 8.64 -7.37
C PRO A 61 -11.60 7.38 -7.76
N SER A 62 -10.99 6.22 -7.54
CA SER A 62 -11.66 4.93 -7.61
C SER A 62 -12.24 4.60 -6.24
N ASP A 63 -13.06 3.56 -6.16
CA ASP A 63 -13.63 3.02 -4.91
C ASP A 63 -12.58 2.69 -3.80
N TYR A 64 -11.28 2.88 -4.05
CA TYR A 64 -10.14 2.53 -3.20
C TYR A 64 -9.11 3.65 -2.92
N THR A 65 -9.31 4.89 -3.40
CA THR A 65 -8.22 5.92 -3.52
C THR A 65 -7.87 6.72 -2.26
N LEU A 66 -7.49 6.04 -1.18
CA LEU A 66 -6.48 6.56 -0.23
C LEU A 66 -5.44 5.49 0.14
N LYS A 67 -5.43 4.35 -0.58
CA LYS A 67 -4.49 3.24 -0.38
C LYS A 67 -3.17 3.40 -1.11
N THR A 68 -3.14 4.06 -2.26
CA THR A 68 -1.93 4.14 -3.09
C THR A 68 -0.97 5.17 -2.51
N THR A 69 -0.17 4.73 -1.55
CA THR A 69 1.00 5.49 -1.15
C THR A 69 1.99 5.41 -2.30
N VAL A 70 2.34 6.57 -2.86
CA VAL A 70 3.34 6.65 -3.92
C VAL A 70 4.67 7.10 -3.32
N ALA A 71 5.76 6.57 -3.85
CA ALA A 71 7.07 7.14 -3.58
C ALA A 71 7.16 8.55 -4.19
N PRO A 72 7.94 9.48 -3.61
CA PRO A 72 8.18 10.81 -4.18
C PRO A 72 8.63 10.79 -5.65
N ALA A 73 9.35 9.74 -6.06
CA ALA A 73 9.82 9.58 -7.43
C ALA A 73 8.71 9.22 -8.44
N ALA A 74 7.57 8.70 -7.97
CA ALA A 74 6.47 8.21 -8.79
C ALA A 74 5.26 9.17 -8.84
N ALA A 75 5.22 10.20 -8.00
CA ALA A 75 4.08 11.11 -7.96
C ALA A 75 4.03 12.06 -9.16
N ARG A 76 2.83 12.24 -9.69
CA ARG A 76 2.53 12.99 -10.92
C ARG A 76 2.03 14.40 -10.65
N ASP A 77 1.43 14.65 -9.49
CA ASP A 77 0.90 15.97 -9.16
C ASP A 77 2.01 17.02 -9.07
N ARG A 78 2.02 17.94 -10.05
CA ARG A 78 2.97 19.06 -10.12
C ARG A 78 2.57 20.24 -9.23
N SER A 79 1.35 20.22 -8.72
CA SER A 79 0.74 21.31 -7.96
C SER A 79 0.86 21.14 -6.47
N ALA A 80 0.90 19.90 -5.99
CA ALA A 80 0.97 19.61 -4.57
C ALA A 80 1.59 18.25 -4.24
N ALA A 81 2.31 18.19 -3.12
CA ALA A 81 2.71 16.96 -2.45
C ALA A 81 1.83 16.77 -1.20
N THR A 82 1.02 15.70 -1.17
CA THR A 82 0.09 15.44 -0.06
C THR A 82 0.54 14.24 0.75
N PHE A 83 0.77 14.42 2.05
CA PHE A 83 1.20 13.36 2.96
C PHE A 83 0.05 12.94 3.86
N ARG A 84 -0.12 11.63 4.03
CA ARG A 84 -1.13 11.03 4.89
C ARG A 84 -0.49 10.55 6.18
N LEU A 85 -1.01 11.02 7.31
CA LEU A 85 -0.63 10.58 8.64
C LEU A 85 -1.84 10.04 9.41
N GLU A 86 -1.62 9.01 10.19
CA GLU A 86 -2.66 8.40 11.02
C GLU A 86 -2.20 8.31 12.48
N GLN A 87 -3.14 8.47 13.41
CA GLN A 87 -2.91 8.27 14.84
C GLN A 87 -3.56 6.98 15.32
N ASP A 88 -2.86 6.26 16.21
CA ASP A 88 -3.39 5.10 16.94
C ASP A 88 -3.93 3.99 16.02
N GLN A 89 -3.04 3.34 15.24
CA GLN A 89 -3.39 2.25 14.32
C GLN A 89 -3.79 0.93 15.03
N SER A 90 -4.74 0.97 15.97
CA SER A 90 -5.35 -0.24 16.53
C SER A 90 -6.38 -0.79 15.56
N HIS A 91 -6.27 -2.08 15.23
CA HIS A 91 -7.18 -2.75 14.32
C HIS A 91 -8.34 -3.42 15.09
N ASP A 92 -9.54 -3.42 14.52
CA ASP A 92 -10.68 -4.21 14.98
C ASP A 92 -10.69 -5.63 14.36
N TRP A 93 -11.67 -6.44 14.77
CA TRP A 93 -11.92 -7.75 14.16
C TRP A 93 -12.38 -7.57 12.71
N GLY A 94 -11.46 -7.78 11.77
CA GLY A 94 -11.68 -7.52 10.34
C GLY A 94 -10.58 -6.67 9.70
N GLY A 95 -9.67 -6.10 10.51
CA GLY A 95 -8.52 -5.34 10.00
C GLY A 95 -8.84 -3.89 9.67
N TYR A 96 -9.93 -3.31 10.18
CA TYR A 96 -10.21 -1.89 10.06
C TYR A 96 -9.63 -1.13 11.25
N LEU A 97 -9.26 0.14 11.05
CA LEU A 97 -8.77 0.98 12.15
C LEU A 97 -9.91 1.33 13.09
N ARG A 98 -9.71 1.16 14.40
CA ARG A 98 -10.66 1.56 15.43
C ARG A 98 -10.53 3.06 15.73
N ASP A 99 -11.62 3.79 15.57
CA ASP A 99 -11.71 5.24 15.78
C ASP A 99 -10.55 6.06 15.17
N PRO A 100 -10.27 5.92 13.87
CA PRO A 100 -9.06 6.47 13.29
C PRO A 100 -9.07 8.00 13.31
N VAL A 101 -7.87 8.58 13.43
CA VAL A 101 -7.63 10.03 13.26
C VAL A 101 -6.71 10.19 12.07
N LEU A 102 -7.11 11.02 11.11
CA LEU A 102 -6.38 11.26 9.86
C LEU A 102 -5.90 12.71 9.84
N LEU A 103 -4.62 12.90 9.54
CA LEU A 103 -4.08 14.20 9.19
C LEU A 103 -3.51 14.12 7.77
N THR A 104 -3.96 15.00 6.89
CA THR A 104 -3.31 15.25 5.60
C THR A 104 -2.52 16.54 5.68
N ILE A 105 -1.30 16.51 5.14
CA ILE A 105 -0.43 17.68 4.98
C ILE A 105 -0.20 17.87 3.50
N THR A 106 -0.71 18.96 2.92
CA THR A 106 -0.55 19.29 1.51
C THR A 106 0.39 20.49 1.37
N LEU A 107 1.54 20.25 0.74
CA LEU A 107 2.51 21.28 0.39
C LEU A 107 2.32 21.63 -1.08
N TYR A 108 1.95 22.87 -1.38
CA TYR A 108 1.74 23.33 -2.75
C TYR A 108 3.05 23.79 -3.38
N ASN A 109 3.13 23.64 -4.69
CA ASN A 109 4.25 24.15 -5.47
C ASN A 109 4.29 25.69 -5.38
N PRO A 110 5.36 26.30 -4.84
CA PRO A 110 5.46 27.75 -4.71
C PRO A 110 5.59 28.47 -6.05
N ALA A 111 5.91 27.76 -7.15
CA ALA A 111 5.93 28.30 -8.49
C ALA A 111 4.53 28.45 -9.13
N LEU A 112 3.49 27.91 -8.48
CA LEU A 112 2.10 28.03 -8.91
C LEU A 112 1.34 29.00 -8.00
N PRO A 113 0.19 29.57 -8.43
CA PRO A 113 -0.64 30.39 -7.58
C PRO A 113 -0.98 29.69 -6.25
N ALA A 114 -0.92 30.44 -5.16
CA ALA A 114 -1.29 29.92 -3.85
C ALA A 114 -2.72 29.36 -3.88
N PRO A 115 -2.98 28.25 -3.16
CA PRO A 115 -4.30 27.63 -3.13
C PRO A 115 -5.33 28.63 -2.56
N ASP A 116 -6.39 28.89 -3.31
CA ASP A 116 -7.52 29.66 -2.77
C ASP A 116 -8.35 28.75 -1.85
N ALA A 117 -8.59 29.22 -0.63
CA ALA A 117 -9.37 28.53 0.40
C ALA A 117 -10.84 28.31 0.00
N ASP A 118 -11.33 29.09 -0.97
CA ASP A 118 -12.69 28.97 -1.49
C ASP A 118 -12.77 28.03 -2.72
N THR A 119 -11.63 27.77 -3.39
CA THR A 119 -11.51 26.77 -4.50
C THR A 119 -11.10 25.37 -4.04
N VAL A 120 -11.07 25.17 -2.72
CA VAL A 120 -10.67 23.92 -2.06
C VAL A 120 -11.29 22.71 -2.76
N ARG A 121 -10.41 21.86 -3.32
CA ARG A 121 -10.83 20.54 -3.81
C ARG A 121 -11.61 19.83 -2.69
N PRO A 122 -12.75 19.17 -3.00
CA PRO A 122 -13.61 18.54 -2.00
C PRO A 122 -12.78 17.69 -1.04
N VAL A 123 -13.04 17.84 0.26
CA VAL A 123 -12.42 16.96 1.27
C VAL A 123 -13.00 15.58 1.08
N ARG A 124 -12.29 14.71 0.36
CA ARG A 124 -12.70 13.32 0.15
C ARG A 124 -12.22 12.49 1.33
N VAL A 125 -13.02 12.47 2.39
CA VAL A 125 -12.86 11.52 3.50
C VAL A 125 -13.38 10.14 3.04
N HIS A 126 -12.69 9.47 2.11
CA HIS A 126 -13.23 8.25 1.50
C HIS A 126 -12.84 6.96 2.27
N ARG A 127 -13.85 6.10 2.45
CA ARG A 127 -13.92 4.66 2.80
C ARG A 127 -13.27 4.11 4.07
N TYR A 128 -12.17 4.66 4.58
CA TYR A 128 -11.63 4.20 5.88
C TYR A 128 -12.38 4.75 7.08
N TYR A 129 -13.35 5.63 6.82
CA TYR A 129 -14.04 6.45 7.78
C TYR A 129 -15.54 6.59 7.44
N SER A 130 -16.15 5.68 6.67
CA SER A 130 -17.61 5.44 6.65
C SER A 130 -17.90 4.23 5.75
N PRO A 131 -18.83 3.33 6.11
CA PRO A 131 -19.31 2.29 5.20
C PRO A 131 -20.19 2.83 4.06
N ILE A 132 -20.56 4.13 4.07
CA ILE A 132 -21.49 4.72 3.10
C ILE A 132 -20.71 5.46 2.01
N LYS A 133 -20.82 4.96 0.76
CA LYS A 133 -20.12 5.48 -0.43
C LYS A 133 -20.49 6.93 -0.79
N ASP A 134 -21.62 7.44 -0.29
CA ASP A 134 -22.20 8.72 -0.70
C ASP A 134 -21.86 9.90 0.23
N ASN A 135 -21.02 9.69 1.25
CA ASN A 135 -20.62 10.73 2.21
C ASN A 135 -19.53 11.69 1.68
N THR A 136 -19.60 12.07 0.41
CA THR A 136 -18.77 13.16 -0.13
C THR A 136 -19.40 14.50 0.25
N ILE A 137 -18.68 15.31 1.04
CA ILE A 137 -19.12 16.68 1.32
C ILE A 137 -18.54 17.59 0.25
N ALA A 138 -19.44 18.21 -0.52
CA ALA A 138 -19.06 19.18 -1.52
C ALA A 138 -18.35 20.39 -0.86
N ALA A 139 -17.34 20.93 -1.54
CA ALA A 139 -16.53 22.05 -1.05
C ALA A 139 -17.34 23.35 -0.89
N ASP A 140 -18.46 23.47 -1.58
CA ASP A 140 -19.41 24.57 -1.56
C ASP A 140 -20.61 24.30 -0.63
N SER A 141 -20.59 23.21 0.15
CA SER A 141 -21.70 22.90 1.07
C SER A 141 -21.90 24.04 2.08
N PRO A 142 -23.14 24.55 2.25
CA PRO A 142 -23.43 25.63 3.20
C PRO A 142 -23.26 25.21 4.67
N ARG A 143 -23.04 23.91 4.93
CA ARG A 143 -22.79 23.38 6.28
C ARG A 143 -21.40 23.75 6.81
N TRP A 144 -20.48 24.14 5.93
CA TRP A 144 -19.14 24.54 6.33
C TRP A 144 -19.18 25.83 7.13
N ARG A 145 -18.58 25.79 8.33
CA ARG A 145 -18.23 27.00 9.05
C ARG A 145 -16.85 27.46 8.59
N SER A 146 -16.63 28.77 8.62
CA SER A 146 -15.35 29.36 8.23
C SER A 146 -14.97 30.51 9.15
N GLU A 147 -13.66 30.71 9.32
CA GLU A 147 -13.09 31.79 10.11
C GLU A 147 -11.76 32.23 9.48
N ARG A 148 -11.38 33.49 9.69
CA ARG A 148 -10.12 34.07 9.25
C ARG A 148 -9.33 34.56 10.44
N GLU A 149 -8.07 34.16 10.54
CA GLU A 149 -7.16 34.55 11.61
C GLU A 149 -5.86 35.06 10.96
N GLY A 150 -5.80 36.37 10.72
CA GLY A 150 -4.73 36.95 9.88
C GLY A 150 -4.77 36.39 8.46
N SER A 151 -3.66 35.80 8.02
CA SER A 151 -3.55 35.09 6.73
C SER A 151 -4.13 33.68 6.75
N LEU A 152 -4.32 33.10 7.94
CA LEU A 152 -4.84 31.74 8.08
C LEU A 152 -6.33 31.69 7.76
N ARG A 153 -6.72 30.65 7.04
CA ARG A 153 -8.11 30.36 6.67
C ARG A 153 -8.52 29.06 7.35
N TRP A 154 -9.54 29.13 8.19
CA TRP A 154 -10.09 27.98 8.89
C TRP A 154 -11.43 27.60 8.27
N ARG A 155 -11.65 26.29 8.08
CA ARG A 155 -12.97 25.73 7.77
C ARG A 155 -13.21 24.50 8.61
N TRP A 156 -14.42 24.32 9.11
CA TRP A 156 -14.76 23.08 9.81
C TRP A 156 -16.21 22.70 9.63
N LEU A 157 -16.45 21.40 9.79
CA LEU A 157 -17.76 20.79 9.67
C LEU A 157 -17.91 19.67 10.69
N GLU A 158 -19.11 19.61 11.27
CA GLU A 158 -19.56 18.46 12.04
C GLU A 158 -20.24 17.43 11.12
N MET A 159 -19.84 16.18 11.30
CA MET A 159 -20.41 15.01 10.62
C MET A 159 -20.93 14.01 11.63
N GLN A 160 -21.95 13.25 11.26
CA GLN A 160 -22.34 12.03 11.95
C GLN A 160 -22.01 10.82 11.09
N ASP A 161 -21.43 9.79 11.70
CA ASP A 161 -21.19 8.49 11.06
C ASP A 161 -21.57 7.38 12.06
N SER A 162 -22.53 6.53 11.67
CA SER A 162 -23.05 5.43 12.52
C SER A 162 -23.49 5.87 13.93
N GLY A 163 -24.00 7.09 14.09
CA GLY A 163 -24.50 7.63 15.36
C GLY A 163 -23.45 8.36 16.21
N ASP A 164 -22.18 8.34 15.80
CA ASP A 164 -21.09 9.03 16.50
C ASP A 164 -20.66 10.28 15.71
N ALA A 165 -20.35 11.36 16.42
CA ALA A 165 -20.00 12.66 15.83
C ALA A 165 -18.50 12.79 15.54
N ARG A 166 -18.18 13.52 14.46
CA ARG A 166 -16.81 13.76 13.97
C ARG A 166 -16.60 15.18 13.49
N TRP A 167 -15.36 15.61 13.53
CA TRP A 167 -14.88 16.86 12.93
C TRP A 167 -14.15 16.58 11.62
N VAL A 168 -14.44 17.42 10.64
CA VAL A 168 -13.49 17.76 9.58
C VAL A 168 -13.02 19.17 9.85
N VAL A 169 -11.72 19.38 10.03
CA VAL A 169 -11.12 20.71 10.25
C VAL A 169 -10.05 20.93 9.20
N VAL A 170 -10.11 22.05 8.49
CA VAL A 170 -9.18 22.43 7.44
C VAL A 170 -8.52 23.75 7.82
N LEU A 171 -7.20 23.76 7.77
CA LEU A 171 -6.38 24.96 7.87
C LEU A 171 -5.67 25.18 6.54
N THR A 172 -5.86 26.35 5.93
CA THR A 172 -5.07 26.80 4.78
C THR A 172 -4.21 27.99 5.20
N ASP A 173 -2.91 27.91 4.88
CA ASP A 173 -1.94 28.99 5.01
C ASP A 173 -1.40 29.34 3.62
N PRO A 174 -2.01 30.33 2.93
CA PRO A 174 -1.59 30.73 1.59
C PRO A 174 -0.16 31.25 1.55
N ALA A 175 0.31 31.93 2.61
CA ALA A 175 1.65 32.51 2.65
C ALA A 175 2.73 31.43 2.64
N ARG A 176 2.42 30.24 3.18
CA ARG A 176 3.32 29.09 3.24
C ARG A 176 3.01 28.02 2.21
N HIS A 177 2.07 28.26 1.28
CA HIS A 177 1.63 27.28 0.30
C HIS A 177 1.28 25.94 0.98
N LEU A 178 0.50 26.02 2.07
CA LEU A 178 0.23 24.90 2.95
C LEU A 178 -1.27 24.71 3.16
N ARG A 179 -1.71 23.46 3.18
CA ARG A 179 -3.02 23.06 3.70
C ARG A 179 -2.90 21.84 4.59
N LEU A 180 -3.66 21.84 5.68
CA LEU A 180 -3.79 20.71 6.58
C LEU A 180 -5.26 20.34 6.69
N ASP A 181 -5.61 19.06 6.52
CA ASP A 181 -6.94 18.56 6.85
C ASP A 181 -6.85 17.54 7.99
N LEU A 182 -7.62 17.77 9.06
CA LEU A 182 -7.77 16.84 10.16
C LEU A 182 -9.17 16.24 10.12
N PHE A 183 -9.21 14.91 10.12
CA PHE A 183 -10.41 14.14 10.38
C PHE A 183 -10.27 13.45 11.73
N ALA A 184 -11.16 13.77 12.66
CA ALA A 184 -11.08 13.26 14.02
C ALA A 184 -12.48 13.03 14.60
N TRP A 185 -12.59 12.04 15.48
CA TRP A 185 -13.80 11.84 16.26
C TRP A 185 -13.93 12.88 17.37
N GLN A 186 -15.15 13.36 17.63
CA GLN A 186 -15.39 14.33 18.71
C GLN A 186 -15.01 13.76 20.08
N LYS A 187 -15.15 12.44 20.27
CA LYS A 187 -14.70 11.74 21.48
C LYS A 187 -13.18 11.73 21.69
N LYS A 188 -12.40 12.02 20.65
CA LYS A 188 -10.92 12.11 20.70
C LYS A 188 -10.43 13.55 20.72
N TYR A 189 -11.07 14.43 19.96
CA TYR A 189 -10.70 15.83 19.81
C TYR A 189 -11.93 16.73 19.86
N THR A 190 -11.91 17.72 20.76
CA THR A 190 -12.75 18.91 20.66
C THR A 190 -12.30 19.76 19.46
N LEU A 191 -13.16 20.69 19.02
CA LEU A 191 -12.82 21.59 17.91
C LEU A 191 -11.60 22.45 18.24
N ASP A 192 -11.49 22.95 19.48
CA ASP A 192 -10.37 23.78 19.90
C ASP A 192 -9.06 23.00 19.94
N GLU A 193 -9.08 21.75 20.41
CA GLU A 193 -7.91 20.87 20.36
C GLU A 193 -7.50 20.54 18.93
N ALA A 194 -8.46 20.29 18.04
CA ALA A 194 -8.21 20.07 16.62
C ALA A 194 -7.56 21.30 15.97
N ARG A 195 -8.06 22.52 16.24
CA ARG A 195 -7.47 23.77 15.76
C ARG A 195 -6.08 24.00 16.35
N ALA A 196 -5.90 23.75 17.64
CA ALA A 196 -4.59 23.88 18.30
C ALA A 196 -3.55 22.92 17.69
N LEU A 197 -3.93 21.67 17.44
CA LEU A 197 -3.10 20.67 16.77
C LEU A 197 -2.68 21.14 15.37
N LEU A 198 -3.63 21.58 14.54
CA LEU A 198 -3.35 22.05 13.20
C LEU A 198 -2.45 23.28 13.19
N ARG A 199 -2.68 24.23 14.10
CA ARG A 199 -1.85 25.43 14.24
C ARG A 199 -0.41 25.07 14.62
N ALA A 200 -0.24 24.15 15.58
CA ALA A 200 1.07 23.68 16.01
C ALA A 200 1.81 22.90 14.89
N ALA A 201 1.10 22.02 14.17
CA ALA A 201 1.64 21.28 13.04
C ALA A 201 2.07 22.21 11.90
N ALA A 202 1.25 23.23 11.58
CA ALA A 202 1.63 24.24 10.61
C ALA A 202 2.90 24.96 11.08
N ALA A 203 2.94 25.47 12.31
CA ALA A 203 4.09 26.20 12.84
C ALA A 203 5.40 25.39 12.85
N SER A 204 5.34 24.07 13.10
CA SER A 204 6.52 23.20 13.17
C SER A 204 7.02 22.70 11.81
N LEU A 205 6.20 22.81 10.76
CA LEU A 205 6.52 22.29 9.44
C LEU A 205 7.75 22.99 8.82
N LYS A 206 8.73 22.19 8.39
CA LYS A 206 9.93 22.64 7.68
C LYS A 206 10.08 21.87 6.37
N SER A 207 10.03 22.58 5.24
CA SER A 207 10.33 22.00 3.93
C SER A 207 11.84 21.84 3.72
N THR A 208 12.23 20.92 2.83
CA THR A 208 13.63 20.74 2.41
C THR A 208 13.82 21.23 0.97
N ALA A 209 15.07 21.38 0.54
CA ALA A 209 15.39 21.68 -0.86
C ALA A 209 14.89 20.59 -1.83
N ALA A 210 14.72 19.35 -1.36
CA ALA A 210 14.21 18.24 -2.17
C ALA A 210 12.74 18.45 -2.58
N LEU A 211 11.97 19.26 -1.84
CA LEU A 211 10.59 19.59 -2.23
C LEU A 211 10.53 20.40 -3.53
N ALA A 212 11.43 21.37 -3.72
CA ALA A 212 11.49 22.14 -4.96
C ALA A 212 11.87 21.25 -6.14
N GLN A 213 12.90 20.41 -5.96
CA GLN A 213 13.32 19.42 -6.97
C GLN A 213 12.21 18.42 -7.29
N HIS A 214 11.42 18.01 -6.30
CA HIS A 214 10.27 17.14 -6.52
C HIS A 214 9.28 17.73 -7.53
N PHE A 215 8.94 19.02 -7.41
CA PHE A 215 8.04 19.70 -8.32
C PHE A 215 8.62 19.92 -9.72
N GLU A 216 9.92 20.23 -9.83
CA GLU A 216 10.61 20.33 -11.12
C GLU A 216 10.61 18.99 -11.87
N GLN A 217 10.91 17.90 -11.16
CA GLN A 217 10.98 16.57 -11.75
C GLN A 217 9.60 15.97 -12.06
N ALA A 218 8.52 16.52 -11.50
CA ALA A 218 7.15 16.12 -11.80
C ALA A 218 6.81 16.29 -13.30
N ALA A 219 7.56 17.14 -14.01
CA ALA A 219 7.50 17.27 -15.47
C ALA A 219 7.84 15.97 -16.23
N ASN A 220 8.76 15.18 -15.68
CA ASN A 220 9.39 14.03 -16.34
C ASN A 220 9.00 12.71 -15.68
N VAL A 221 7.84 12.65 -15.00
CA VAL A 221 7.42 11.47 -14.23
C VAL A 221 7.32 10.24 -15.10
N GLU A 222 6.72 10.34 -16.29
CA GLU A 222 6.61 9.20 -17.22
C GLU A 222 7.98 8.63 -17.58
N GLN A 223 8.95 9.50 -17.89
CA GLN A 223 10.32 9.09 -18.20
C GLN A 223 11.02 8.44 -16.99
N ARG A 224 10.84 8.99 -15.78
CA ARG A 224 11.40 8.42 -14.54
C ARG A 224 10.77 7.07 -14.19
N VAL A 225 9.44 6.96 -14.29
CA VAL A 225 8.69 5.73 -14.05
C VAL A 225 9.10 4.65 -15.06
N ALA A 226 9.25 5.02 -16.33
CA ALA A 226 9.78 4.12 -17.35
C ALA A 226 11.21 3.67 -17.04
N ALA A 227 12.11 4.59 -16.68
CA ALA A 227 13.49 4.25 -16.31
C ALA A 227 13.56 3.32 -15.10
N LEU A 228 12.76 3.58 -14.05
CA LEU A 228 12.68 2.72 -12.86
C LEU A 228 12.09 1.34 -13.19
N THR A 229 11.11 1.30 -14.09
CA THR A 229 10.49 0.07 -14.57
C THR A 229 11.50 -0.79 -15.33
N GLU A 230 12.29 -0.18 -16.23
CA GLU A 230 13.36 -0.87 -16.96
C GLU A 230 14.50 -1.30 -16.03
N GLN A 231 14.89 -0.46 -15.07
CA GLN A 231 15.90 -0.83 -14.06
C GLN A 231 15.48 -2.09 -13.29
N ARG A 232 14.23 -2.15 -12.85
CA ARG A 232 13.70 -3.29 -12.10
C ARG A 232 13.52 -4.53 -12.94
N LEU A 233 13.08 -4.36 -14.19
CA LEU A 233 13.05 -5.46 -15.14
C LEU A 233 14.46 -6.05 -15.27
N ALA A 234 15.50 -5.22 -15.42
CA ALA A 234 16.88 -5.66 -15.48
C ALA A 234 17.37 -6.32 -14.18
N GLU A 235 16.90 -5.89 -13.00
CA GLU A 235 17.15 -6.56 -11.73
C GLU A 235 16.53 -7.97 -11.68
N TYR A 236 15.26 -8.10 -12.08
CA TYR A 236 14.58 -9.39 -12.13
C TYR A 236 15.14 -10.32 -13.19
N GLU A 237 15.48 -9.79 -14.38
CA GLU A 237 16.16 -10.56 -15.43
C GLU A 237 17.47 -11.15 -14.91
N ARG A 238 18.30 -10.37 -14.20
CA ARG A 238 19.54 -10.89 -13.60
C ARG A 238 19.29 -12.03 -12.63
N LEU A 239 18.27 -11.93 -11.77
CA LEU A 239 17.91 -13.01 -10.84
C LEU A 239 17.46 -14.28 -11.58
N LEU A 240 16.65 -14.13 -12.63
CA LEU A 240 16.11 -15.26 -13.39
C LEU A 240 17.16 -15.91 -14.29
N VAL A 241 18.06 -15.13 -14.90
CA VAL A 241 19.21 -15.64 -15.64
C VAL A 241 20.12 -16.48 -14.75
N GLY A 242 20.32 -16.07 -13.50
CA GLY A 242 21.04 -16.87 -12.49
C GLY A 242 20.40 -18.23 -12.19
N LEU A 243 19.14 -18.44 -12.57
CA LEU A 243 18.40 -19.70 -12.45
C LEU A 243 18.28 -20.46 -13.79
N GLY A 244 19.02 -20.03 -14.82
CA GLY A 244 19.02 -20.67 -16.14
C GLY A 244 17.89 -20.23 -17.06
N LEU A 245 17.18 -19.14 -16.75
CA LEU A 245 16.21 -18.56 -17.69
C LEU A 245 16.95 -17.78 -18.79
N PRO A 246 16.66 -18.01 -20.07
CA PRO A 246 17.11 -17.13 -21.15
C PRO A 246 16.57 -15.69 -20.99
N ARG A 247 17.11 -14.76 -21.80
CA ARG A 247 16.62 -13.37 -21.82
C ARG A 247 15.10 -13.31 -22.07
N LEU A 248 14.40 -12.49 -21.29
CA LEU A 248 12.96 -12.31 -21.41
C LEU A 248 12.59 -11.71 -22.77
N ARG A 249 11.40 -12.07 -23.25
CA ARG A 249 10.76 -11.48 -24.43
C ARG A 249 9.41 -10.90 -24.02
N ALA A 250 9.02 -9.82 -24.69
CA ALA A 250 7.73 -9.21 -24.47
C ALA A 250 6.62 -10.15 -24.94
N ASP A 251 5.61 -10.34 -24.10
CA ASP A 251 4.35 -11.01 -24.39
C ASP A 251 4.48 -12.47 -24.87
N GLU A 252 5.65 -13.09 -24.62
CA GLU A 252 5.96 -14.48 -24.93
C GLU A 252 6.49 -15.22 -23.69
N PRO A 253 6.04 -16.47 -23.43
CA PRO A 253 6.64 -17.30 -22.40
C PRO A 253 8.08 -17.67 -22.75
N VAL A 254 9.00 -17.42 -21.82
CA VAL A 254 10.39 -17.87 -21.89
C VAL A 254 10.59 -18.99 -20.89
N LEU A 255 11.24 -20.06 -21.32
CA LEU A 255 11.35 -21.32 -20.56
C LEU A 255 12.82 -21.70 -20.37
N GLY A 256 13.24 -21.82 -19.12
CA GLY A 256 14.44 -22.56 -18.71
C GLY A 256 14.07 -23.98 -18.26
N ASP A 257 15.01 -24.68 -17.64
CA ASP A 257 14.79 -26.09 -17.23
C ASP A 257 13.89 -26.20 -16.01
N THR A 258 14.05 -25.29 -15.04
CA THR A 258 13.29 -25.31 -13.77
C THR A 258 12.48 -24.04 -13.52
N VAL A 259 12.63 -23.04 -14.39
CA VAL A 259 12.00 -21.72 -14.26
C VAL A 259 11.44 -21.29 -15.60
N ALA A 260 10.31 -20.60 -15.57
CA ALA A 260 9.64 -20.04 -16.71
C ALA A 260 9.14 -18.64 -16.35
N ALA A 261 9.08 -17.73 -17.31
CA ALA A 261 8.50 -16.41 -17.09
C ALA A 261 7.76 -15.88 -18.30
N LEU A 262 6.80 -15.00 -18.04
CA LEU A 262 6.05 -14.25 -19.05
C LEU A 262 6.06 -12.78 -18.64
N LEU A 263 6.59 -11.93 -19.51
CA LEU A 263 6.56 -10.47 -19.35
C LEU A 263 5.41 -9.91 -20.18
N GLU A 264 4.32 -9.54 -19.54
CA GLU A 264 3.20 -8.85 -20.18
C GLU A 264 3.50 -7.34 -20.20
N ARG A 265 4.04 -6.83 -21.32
CA ARG A 265 4.55 -5.45 -21.41
C ARG A 265 3.43 -4.44 -21.23
N ALA A 266 2.27 -4.67 -21.84
CA ALA A 266 1.12 -3.77 -21.77
C ALA A 266 0.61 -3.57 -20.33
N SER A 267 0.64 -4.64 -19.51
CA SER A 267 0.19 -4.58 -18.11
C SER A 267 1.32 -4.28 -17.12
N GLY A 268 2.58 -4.22 -17.60
CA GLY A 268 3.77 -4.07 -16.77
C GLY A 268 3.91 -5.19 -15.74
N THR A 269 3.52 -6.42 -16.09
CA THR A 269 3.51 -7.57 -15.17
C THR A 269 4.51 -8.62 -15.62
N LEU A 270 5.37 -9.04 -14.70
CA LEU A 270 6.22 -10.20 -14.87
C LEU A 270 5.64 -11.36 -14.04
N THR A 271 5.18 -12.40 -14.71
CA THR A 271 4.74 -13.64 -14.07
C THR A 271 5.87 -14.66 -14.17
N VAL A 272 6.23 -15.27 -13.04
CA VAL A 272 7.29 -16.27 -12.93
C VAL A 272 6.71 -17.56 -12.37
N ALA A 273 7.01 -18.67 -13.02
CA ALA A 273 6.70 -20.02 -12.58
C ALA A 273 8.01 -20.78 -12.34
N ARG A 274 8.08 -21.55 -11.25
CA ARG A 274 9.24 -22.40 -10.95
C ARG A 274 8.75 -23.80 -10.58
N LEU A 275 9.34 -24.80 -11.22
CA LEU A 275 9.08 -26.20 -10.96
C LEU A 275 9.69 -26.56 -9.61
N ILE A 276 8.85 -26.99 -8.66
CA ILE A 276 9.32 -27.45 -7.35
C ILE A 276 9.63 -28.96 -7.33
N GLY A 277 9.09 -29.70 -8.27
CA GLY A 277 9.33 -31.14 -8.44
C GLY A 277 8.11 -31.83 -9.02
N SER A 278 8.06 -33.14 -8.92
CA SER A 278 6.93 -33.93 -9.41
C SER A 278 6.69 -35.17 -8.56
N VAL A 279 5.44 -35.61 -8.51
CA VAL A 279 4.97 -36.77 -7.77
C VAL A 279 4.51 -37.83 -8.76
N ALA A 280 4.97 -39.07 -8.58
CA ALA A 280 4.51 -40.18 -9.40
C ALA A 280 3.04 -40.50 -9.09
N LEU A 281 2.23 -40.64 -10.13
CA LEU A 281 0.83 -41.02 -10.03
C LEU A 281 0.71 -42.50 -10.37
N SER A 282 0.58 -43.35 -9.34
CA SER A 282 0.25 -44.75 -9.57
C SER A 282 -1.13 -44.87 -10.22
N ALA A 283 -1.39 -45.97 -10.94
CA ALA A 283 -2.72 -46.25 -11.51
C ALA A 283 -3.83 -46.31 -10.44
N ALA A 284 -3.47 -46.62 -9.19
CA ALA A 284 -4.39 -46.67 -8.05
C ALA A 284 -4.60 -45.31 -7.36
N THR A 285 -3.91 -44.24 -7.80
CA THR A 285 -4.05 -42.90 -7.19
C THR A 285 -5.50 -42.44 -7.30
N PRO A 286 -6.17 -42.11 -6.18
CA PRO A 286 -7.56 -41.67 -6.23
C PRO A 286 -7.72 -40.42 -7.09
N ARG A 287 -8.82 -40.37 -7.83
CA ARG A 287 -9.14 -39.29 -8.76
C ARG A 287 -10.47 -38.69 -8.34
N GLY A 288 -10.46 -37.42 -7.97
CA GLY A 288 -11.66 -36.67 -7.60
C GLY A 288 -12.43 -36.17 -8.82
N LEU A 289 -13.20 -35.10 -8.62
CA LEU A 289 -13.86 -34.37 -9.71
C LEU A 289 -12.84 -33.93 -10.77
N GLN A 290 -13.27 -33.87 -12.03
CA GLN A 290 -12.44 -33.48 -13.18
C GLN A 290 -11.13 -34.29 -13.28
N ARG A 291 -11.14 -35.53 -12.77
CA ARG A 291 -10.01 -36.47 -12.73
C ARG A 291 -8.76 -35.89 -12.06
N ARG A 292 -8.93 -34.92 -11.16
CA ARG A 292 -7.84 -34.37 -10.36
C ARG A 292 -7.21 -35.47 -9.48
N PRO A 293 -5.89 -35.69 -9.52
CA PRO A 293 -5.21 -36.57 -8.58
C PRO A 293 -5.41 -36.10 -7.14
N GLU A 294 -5.74 -37.02 -6.24
CA GLU A 294 -5.79 -36.74 -4.81
C GLU A 294 -4.48 -37.19 -4.17
N ILE A 295 -3.57 -36.24 -4.02
CA ILE A 295 -2.24 -36.45 -3.44
C ILE A 295 -2.30 -36.21 -1.93
N ALA A 296 -1.90 -37.21 -1.14
CA ALA A 296 -1.83 -37.11 0.30
C ALA A 296 -0.76 -36.10 0.74
N LEU A 297 -1.12 -35.18 1.64
CA LEU A 297 -0.22 -34.16 2.16
C LEU A 297 0.44 -34.61 3.47
N ALA A 298 1.70 -34.24 3.67
CA ALA A 298 2.47 -34.49 4.90
C ALA A 298 2.66 -33.22 5.76
N LEU A 299 1.88 -32.18 5.48
CA LEU A 299 2.03 -30.86 6.11
C LEU A 299 1.62 -30.88 7.59
N LYS A 300 2.33 -30.09 8.40
CA LYS A 300 2.03 -29.87 9.82
C LYS A 300 1.54 -28.45 10.07
N PRO A 301 0.68 -28.23 11.08
CA PRO A 301 0.33 -26.88 11.53
C PRO A 301 1.59 -26.06 11.84
N ALA A 302 1.56 -24.77 11.52
CA ALA A 302 2.65 -23.82 11.75
C ALA A 302 4.03 -24.17 11.12
N GLN A 303 4.11 -25.14 10.20
CA GLN A 303 5.37 -25.51 9.53
C GLN A 303 5.99 -24.35 8.73
N TYR A 304 5.17 -23.43 8.23
CA TYR A 304 5.63 -22.24 7.48
C TYR A 304 4.93 -20.97 8.01
N VAL A 305 5.70 -19.90 8.17
CA VAL A 305 5.23 -18.62 8.72
C VAL A 305 4.71 -17.70 7.62
N GLY A 306 3.60 -17.00 7.87
CA GLY A 306 3.16 -15.83 7.08
C GLY A 306 2.38 -16.11 5.77
N GLY A 307 2.06 -17.37 5.46
CA GLY A 307 1.34 -17.76 4.24
C GLY A 307 -0.19 -17.85 4.34
N GLY A 308 -0.75 -17.67 5.54
CA GLY A 308 -2.13 -18.05 5.83
C GLY A 308 -2.31 -19.57 5.94
N THR A 309 -3.53 -20.03 6.20
CA THR A 309 -3.84 -21.46 6.37
C THR A 309 -5.06 -21.89 5.56
N ILE A 310 -5.03 -23.12 5.04
CA ILE A 310 -6.18 -23.85 4.48
C ILE A 310 -6.45 -25.03 5.39
N ASN A 311 -7.64 -25.11 5.98
CA ASN A 311 -8.05 -26.18 6.91
C ASN A 311 -7.03 -26.40 8.05
N GLY A 312 -6.48 -25.33 8.61
CA GLY A 312 -5.49 -25.37 9.70
C GLY A 312 -4.05 -25.73 9.28
N LEU A 313 -3.81 -26.01 7.99
CA LEU A 313 -2.47 -26.28 7.44
C LEU A 313 -1.93 -25.06 6.68
N PRO A 314 -0.60 -24.86 6.61
CA PRO A 314 -0.02 -23.74 5.87
C PRO A 314 -0.47 -23.72 4.39
N ASN A 315 -0.83 -22.54 3.87
CA ASN A 315 -1.16 -22.39 2.45
C ASN A 315 0.12 -22.17 1.61
N LEU A 316 0.47 -23.16 0.80
CA LEU A 316 1.69 -23.15 0.00
C LEU A 316 1.51 -22.59 -1.41
N LYS A 317 0.29 -22.29 -1.87
CA LYS A 317 0.01 -21.77 -3.23
C LYS A 317 0.78 -22.50 -4.34
N ILE A 318 0.81 -23.83 -4.27
CA ILE A 318 1.43 -24.71 -5.26
C ILE A 318 0.37 -25.09 -6.28
N VAL A 319 0.68 -24.89 -7.56
CA VAL A 319 -0.11 -25.36 -8.70
C VAL A 319 0.37 -26.76 -9.08
N MET A 320 -0.55 -27.69 -9.21
CA MET A 320 -0.33 -29.05 -9.69
C MET A 320 -0.79 -29.14 -11.14
N LEU A 321 0.16 -29.42 -12.04
CA LEU A 321 -0.12 -29.81 -13.42
C LEU A 321 -0.20 -31.33 -13.54
N TYR A 322 -1.26 -31.80 -14.16
CA TYR A 322 -1.48 -33.22 -14.38
C TYR A 322 -2.15 -33.47 -15.73
N TRP A 323 -1.89 -34.63 -16.28
CA TRP A 323 -2.55 -35.09 -17.50
C TRP A 323 -3.92 -35.68 -17.18
N ASP A 324 -4.94 -35.26 -17.93
CA ASP A 324 -6.28 -35.84 -17.91
C ASP A 324 -6.46 -36.66 -19.19
N ASP A 325 -6.28 -37.99 -19.07
CA ASP A 325 -6.41 -38.93 -20.18
C ASP A 325 -7.78 -38.87 -20.87
N SER A 326 -8.84 -38.59 -20.10
CA SER A 326 -10.20 -38.54 -20.65
C SER A 326 -10.46 -37.33 -21.53
N ALA A 327 -9.79 -36.21 -21.23
CA ALA A 327 -9.87 -34.98 -22.01
C ALA A 327 -8.69 -34.80 -22.98
N GLY A 328 -7.70 -35.70 -22.95
CA GLY A 328 -6.51 -35.64 -23.81
C GLY A 328 -5.71 -34.34 -23.66
N ARG A 329 -5.66 -33.76 -22.46
CA ARG A 329 -5.01 -32.46 -22.22
C ARG A 329 -4.43 -32.32 -20.82
N TRP A 330 -3.47 -31.41 -20.68
CA TRP A 330 -2.97 -30.94 -19.39
C TRP A 330 -4.02 -30.07 -18.69
N ARG A 331 -4.12 -30.25 -17.37
CA ARG A 331 -4.92 -29.41 -16.47
C ARG A 331 -4.08 -28.90 -15.30
N ALA A 332 -4.54 -27.83 -14.68
CA ALA A 332 -3.94 -27.23 -13.50
C ALA A 332 -4.97 -27.16 -12.37
N SER A 333 -4.52 -27.42 -11.15
CA SER A 333 -5.30 -27.24 -9.92
C SER A 333 -4.36 -26.78 -8.80
N GLU A 334 -4.87 -26.20 -7.72
CA GLU A 334 -4.05 -26.03 -6.51
C GLU A 334 -3.79 -27.40 -5.85
N LEU A 335 -2.61 -27.59 -5.26
CA LEU A 335 -2.25 -28.86 -4.62
C LEU A 335 -3.15 -29.16 -3.39
N GLN A 336 -3.48 -28.13 -2.59
CA GLN A 336 -4.18 -28.28 -1.31
C GLN A 336 -5.69 -28.10 -1.40
N ALA A 337 -6.19 -27.41 -2.42
CA ALA A 337 -7.61 -27.11 -2.59
C ALA A 337 -8.00 -27.26 -4.05
N ARG A 338 -9.29 -27.53 -4.28
CA ARG A 338 -9.84 -27.49 -5.64
C ARG A 338 -9.94 -26.03 -6.08
N THR A 339 -9.61 -25.78 -7.33
CA THR A 339 -9.89 -24.48 -7.95
C THR A 339 -11.19 -24.55 -8.72
N ALA A 340 -12.01 -23.50 -8.70
CA ALA A 340 -13.28 -23.47 -9.43
C ALA A 340 -13.13 -23.51 -10.97
N ARG A 341 -11.89 -23.57 -11.49
CA ARG A 341 -11.52 -23.31 -12.90
C ARG A 341 -10.66 -24.41 -13.53
N GLU A 342 -10.69 -25.63 -13.02
CA GLU A 342 -9.84 -26.74 -13.52
C GLU A 342 -10.23 -27.22 -14.94
N ASP A 343 -11.34 -26.73 -15.48
CA ASP A 343 -11.83 -26.93 -16.84
C ASP A 343 -11.50 -25.79 -17.81
N GLU A 344 -11.07 -24.64 -17.30
CA GLU A 344 -10.59 -23.51 -18.11
C GLU A 344 -9.28 -23.86 -18.85
N ALA A 345 -9.02 -23.12 -19.93
CA ALA A 345 -7.75 -23.22 -20.63
C ALA A 345 -6.60 -22.78 -19.71
N LEU A 346 -5.46 -23.48 -19.81
CA LEU A 346 -4.27 -23.11 -19.06
C LEU A 346 -3.81 -21.69 -19.44
N PRO A 347 -3.41 -20.85 -18.46
CA PRO A 347 -2.78 -19.56 -18.77
C PRO A 347 -1.54 -19.74 -19.67
N PRO A 348 -1.19 -18.77 -20.53
CA PRO A 348 -0.14 -18.93 -21.54
C PRO A 348 1.19 -19.45 -21.00
N LEU A 349 1.65 -18.92 -19.85
CA LEU A 349 2.88 -19.38 -19.21
C LEU A 349 2.79 -20.85 -18.76
N VAL A 350 1.65 -21.24 -18.20
CA VAL A 350 1.42 -22.60 -17.70
C VAL A 350 1.28 -23.59 -18.85
N GLN A 351 0.60 -23.18 -19.92
CA GLN A 351 0.49 -23.96 -21.16
C GLN A 351 1.87 -24.21 -21.77
N ALA A 352 2.73 -23.19 -21.82
CA ALA A 352 4.09 -23.30 -22.34
C ALA A 352 4.96 -24.24 -21.50
N VAL A 353 4.81 -24.21 -20.16
CA VAL A 353 5.46 -25.18 -19.27
C VAL A 353 4.94 -26.60 -19.54
N ALA A 354 3.62 -26.77 -19.59
CA ALA A 354 2.98 -28.07 -19.81
C ALA A 354 3.40 -28.71 -21.14
N ALA A 355 3.59 -27.92 -22.20
CA ALA A 355 4.06 -28.40 -23.49
C ALA A 355 5.47 -29.03 -23.47
N ARG A 356 6.30 -28.74 -22.45
CA ARG A 356 7.61 -29.38 -22.26
C ARG A 356 7.58 -30.62 -21.37
N LEU A 357 6.45 -30.89 -20.72
CA LEU A 357 6.30 -32.05 -19.84
C LEU A 357 5.96 -33.27 -20.69
N ALA A 358 6.86 -34.26 -20.72
CA ALA A 358 6.66 -35.49 -21.48
C ALA A 358 6.03 -36.62 -20.63
N ASP A 359 6.13 -36.54 -19.31
CA ASP A 359 5.69 -37.62 -18.41
C ASP A 359 4.27 -37.37 -17.88
N HIS A 360 3.31 -38.04 -18.51
CA HIS A 360 1.88 -37.99 -18.15
C HIS A 360 1.55 -38.79 -16.89
N ALA A 361 2.44 -39.69 -16.45
CA ALA A 361 2.26 -40.49 -15.25
C ALA A 361 2.66 -39.73 -13.97
N ARG A 362 2.94 -38.42 -14.07
CA ARG A 362 3.35 -37.58 -12.95
C ARG A 362 2.50 -36.33 -12.82
N ALA A 363 2.28 -35.94 -11.58
CA ALA A 363 1.82 -34.61 -11.24
C ALA A 363 3.03 -33.69 -11.05
N HIS A 364 3.15 -32.67 -11.89
CA HIS A 364 4.23 -31.69 -11.84
C HIS A 364 3.81 -30.50 -10.99
N LEU A 365 4.61 -30.16 -10.00
CA LEU A 365 4.28 -29.13 -9.03
C LEU A 365 5.05 -27.85 -9.34
N LEU A 366 4.31 -26.75 -9.47
CA LEU A 366 4.80 -25.42 -9.79
C LEU A 366 4.46 -24.46 -8.65
N ARG A 367 5.37 -23.54 -8.35
CA ARG A 367 5.04 -22.32 -7.61
C ARG A 367 5.06 -21.15 -8.57
N MET A 368 4.10 -20.24 -8.42
CA MET A 368 3.95 -19.09 -9.31
C MET A 368 3.85 -17.79 -8.52
N THR A 369 4.36 -16.71 -9.09
CA THR A 369 4.14 -15.35 -8.59
C THR A 369 4.04 -14.39 -9.77
N SER A 370 3.32 -13.29 -9.55
CA SER A 370 3.31 -12.15 -10.47
C SER A 370 3.80 -10.93 -9.72
N VAL A 371 4.68 -10.17 -10.35
CA VAL A 371 5.20 -8.90 -9.85
C VAL A 371 4.86 -7.78 -10.83
N ARG A 372 4.34 -6.67 -10.32
CA ARG A 372 4.18 -5.44 -11.10
C ARG A 372 5.53 -4.75 -11.16
N LEU A 373 5.92 -4.30 -12.35
CA LEU A 373 7.17 -3.59 -12.58
C LEU A 373 7.04 -2.10 -12.19
N SER A 374 5.84 -1.53 -12.34
CA SER A 374 5.56 -0.14 -11.97
C SER A 374 5.95 0.14 -10.51
N PRO A 375 6.68 1.23 -10.23
CA PRO A 375 7.05 1.68 -8.87
C PRO A 375 5.87 1.93 -7.96
N GLU A 376 4.70 2.23 -8.49
CA GLU A 376 3.49 2.52 -7.73
C GLU A 376 2.88 1.25 -7.09
N TRP A 377 3.05 0.08 -7.72
CA TRP A 377 2.33 -1.16 -7.37
C TRP A 377 3.23 -2.35 -7.11
N SER A 378 4.54 -2.16 -7.23
CA SER A 378 5.54 -3.19 -7.03
C SER A 378 5.80 -3.47 -5.55
N ASP A 379 6.09 -4.72 -5.24
CA ASP A 379 6.82 -5.10 -4.04
C ASP A 379 8.18 -5.65 -4.48
N PRO A 380 9.29 -4.90 -4.34
CA PRO A 380 10.61 -5.31 -4.82
C PRO A 380 11.14 -6.55 -4.09
N ALA A 381 10.67 -6.84 -2.88
CA ALA A 381 11.06 -8.03 -2.13
C ALA A 381 10.31 -9.28 -2.59
N ARG A 382 9.24 -9.13 -3.38
CA ARG A 382 8.34 -10.25 -3.74
C ARG A 382 9.01 -11.33 -4.56
N LEU A 383 9.76 -10.98 -5.61
CA LEU A 383 10.45 -11.98 -6.43
C LEU A 383 11.58 -12.67 -5.65
N PRO A 384 12.51 -11.95 -4.98
CA PRO A 384 13.54 -12.58 -4.15
C PRO A 384 12.97 -13.51 -3.08
N LYS A 385 11.93 -13.08 -2.35
CA LYS A 385 11.27 -13.90 -1.34
C LYS A 385 10.62 -15.14 -1.97
N PHE A 386 9.92 -14.97 -3.09
CA PHE A 386 9.34 -16.09 -3.83
C PHE A 386 10.41 -17.13 -4.22
N LEU A 387 11.56 -16.70 -4.73
CA LEU A 387 12.64 -17.60 -5.13
C LEU A 387 13.19 -18.38 -3.92
N SER A 388 13.42 -17.68 -2.80
CA SER A 388 13.85 -18.29 -1.53
C SER A 388 12.84 -19.31 -1.01
N ASP A 389 11.57 -18.94 -0.90
CA ASP A 389 10.50 -19.84 -0.44
C ASP A 389 10.39 -21.07 -1.35
N THR A 390 10.53 -20.89 -2.65
CA THR A 390 10.45 -21.97 -3.62
C THR A 390 11.59 -22.99 -3.44
N GLN A 391 12.78 -22.53 -3.08
CA GLN A 391 13.91 -23.42 -2.77
C GLN A 391 13.66 -24.27 -1.52
N VAL A 392 13.03 -23.68 -0.49
CA VAL A 392 12.60 -24.42 0.70
C VAL A 392 11.61 -25.51 0.31
N TYR A 393 10.59 -25.20 -0.51
CA TYR A 393 9.62 -26.22 -0.91
C TYR A 393 10.19 -27.31 -1.81
N GLN A 394 11.15 -27.00 -2.68
CA GLN A 394 11.87 -28.04 -3.43
C GLN A 394 12.54 -29.04 -2.48
N THR A 395 13.24 -28.52 -1.48
CA THR A 395 13.94 -29.33 -0.47
C THR A 395 12.95 -30.14 0.37
N ASP A 396 11.85 -29.52 0.81
CA ASP A 396 10.83 -30.16 1.64
C ASP A 396 9.99 -31.17 0.88
N LEU A 397 9.70 -30.92 -0.40
CA LEU A 397 9.06 -31.90 -1.29
C LEU A 397 9.96 -33.10 -1.47
N ALA A 398 11.24 -32.87 -1.79
CA ALA A 398 12.24 -33.93 -1.92
C ALA A 398 12.38 -34.73 -0.62
N ALA A 399 12.22 -34.10 0.55
CA ALA A 399 12.26 -34.78 1.86
C ALA A 399 10.93 -35.46 2.26
N GLY A 400 9.86 -35.39 1.47
CA GLY A 400 8.55 -35.94 1.82
C GLY A 400 7.81 -35.15 2.92
N ARG A 401 8.19 -33.88 3.14
CA ARG A 401 7.58 -32.98 4.14
C ARG A 401 6.38 -32.18 3.62
N ILE A 402 6.08 -32.29 2.31
CA ILE A 402 4.92 -31.64 1.67
C ILE A 402 3.89 -32.67 1.23
N VAL A 403 4.35 -33.70 0.51
CA VAL A 403 3.55 -34.82 0.02
C VAL A 403 4.01 -36.08 0.77
N ALA A 404 3.04 -36.86 1.27
CA ALA A 404 3.32 -38.13 1.91
C ALA A 404 3.88 -39.12 0.86
N ARG A 405 4.94 -39.84 1.24
CA ARG A 405 5.58 -40.85 0.37
C ARG A 405 4.92 -42.21 0.50
#